data_AF-A0A5E4U735-F1
#
_entry.id   AF-A0A5E4U735-F1
#
_cell.length_a   1.000
_cell.length_b   1.000
_cell.length_c   1.000
_cell.angle_alpha   90.00
_cell.angle_beta   90.00
_cell.angle_gamma   90.00
#
_symmetry.space_group_name_H-M   'P 1'
#
loop_
_entity.id
_entity.type
_entity.pdbx_description
1 polymer ?
#
loop_
_entity_poly.entity_id
_entity_poly.type
_entity_poly.pdbx_seq_one_letter_code
_entity_poly.pdbx_strand_id
1 'polypeptide(L)'
;MFFPMRHKPLFHEVQQEMLAIVKRQAFWPYIGLRASGLIAKGGMLLAFSMLLCYIILGLIMQRTTNVGPDETRKLAEAIVPYVLGFMGAGIVAGFFYDHLWDRLQPVVRVAVRGIQG
;
A
#
# COMPACT_ATOMS: atom_id res chain seq x y z
N MET A 1 26.80 19.51 -11.49
CA MET A 1 27.91 18.53 -11.43
C MET A 1 27.32 17.16 -11.21
N PHE A 2 27.68 16.22 -12.08
CA PHE A 2 27.19 14.85 -12.13
C PHE A 2 27.80 14.02 -10.99
N PHE A 3 26.97 13.40 -10.15
CA PHE A 3 27.41 12.32 -9.27
C PHE A 3 27.19 10.98 -10.00
N PRO A 4 28.26 10.24 -10.36
CA PRO A 4 28.15 9.07 -11.22
C PRO A 4 27.54 7.89 -10.45
N MET A 5 26.56 7.26 -11.08
CA MET A 5 25.95 6.01 -10.67
C MET A 5 26.98 4.86 -10.66
N ARG A 6 27.61 4.53 -9.52
CA ARG A 6 28.52 3.36 -9.44
C ARG A 6 28.56 2.62 -8.09
N HIS A 7 27.47 2.64 -7.30
CA HIS A 7 27.36 1.86 -6.05
C HIS A 7 26.04 1.08 -5.94
N LYS A 8 25.62 0.38 -6.99
CA LYS A 8 24.44 -0.52 -6.90
C LYS A 8 24.67 -1.87 -6.18
N PRO A 9 25.87 -2.48 -6.10
CA PRO A 9 26.00 -3.79 -5.42
C PRO A 9 26.19 -3.70 -3.90
N LEU A 10 26.93 -2.70 -3.38
CA LEU A 10 27.20 -2.57 -1.94
C LEU A 10 25.95 -2.22 -1.11
N PHE A 11 25.01 -1.44 -1.68
CA PHE A 11 23.76 -1.13 -0.99
C PHE A 11 22.84 -2.35 -0.87
N HIS A 12 22.93 -3.33 -1.77
CA HIS A 12 22.10 -4.54 -1.70
C HIS A 12 22.58 -5.51 -0.63
N GLU A 13 23.89 -5.71 -0.49
CA GLU A 13 24.47 -6.57 0.55
C GLU A 13 24.22 -5.97 1.95
N VAL A 14 24.47 -4.67 2.12
CA VAL A 14 24.18 -3.95 3.38
C VAL A 14 22.69 -3.94 3.70
N GLN A 15 21.81 -3.77 2.71
CA GLN A 15 20.36 -3.90 2.91
C GLN A 15 19.96 -5.31 3.31
N GLN A 16 20.57 -6.34 2.72
CA GLN A 16 20.28 -7.74 3.06
C GLN A 16 20.74 -8.10 4.47
N GLU A 17 21.90 -7.63 4.92
CA GLU A 17 22.38 -7.82 6.28
C GLU A 17 21.52 -7.05 7.30
N MET A 18 21.16 -5.79 7.02
CA MET A 18 20.18 -5.05 7.83
C MET A 18 18.85 -5.79 7.90
N LEU A 19 18.35 -6.27 6.76
CA LEU A 19 17.11 -7.04 6.68
C LEU A 19 17.23 -8.34 7.48
N ALA A 20 18.38 -9.00 7.48
CA ALA A 20 18.61 -10.21 8.26
C ALA A 20 18.61 -9.94 9.76
N ILE A 21 19.25 -8.84 10.21
CA ILE A 21 19.27 -8.41 11.60
C ILE A 21 17.87 -8.01 12.07
N VAL A 22 17.16 -7.20 11.28
CA VAL A 22 15.78 -6.77 11.55
C VAL A 22 14.83 -7.96 11.55
N LYS A 23 14.98 -8.93 10.63
CA LYS A 23 14.19 -10.17 10.64
C LYS A 23 14.48 -11.04 11.87
N ARG A 24 15.73 -11.09 12.37
CA ARG A 24 16.06 -11.86 13.59
C ARG A 24 15.51 -11.20 14.86
N GLN A 25 15.58 -9.89 14.98
CA GLN A 25 15.17 -9.18 16.19
C GLN A 25 13.69 -8.79 16.20
N ALA A 26 13.09 -8.57 15.03
CA ALA A 26 11.73 -8.06 14.87
C ALA A 26 10.99 -8.72 13.70
N PHE A 27 10.99 -10.06 13.66
CA PHE A 27 10.32 -10.87 12.63
C PHE A 27 8.82 -10.56 12.48
N TRP A 28 8.08 -10.63 13.60
CA TRP A 28 6.64 -10.43 13.62
C TRP A 28 6.23 -8.99 13.21
N PRO A 29 6.86 -7.93 13.74
CA PRO A 29 6.63 -6.57 13.26
C PRO A 29 6.95 -6.39 11.78
N TYR A 30 8.03 -7.01 11.28
CA TYR A 30 8.42 -6.91 9.87
C TYR A 30 7.40 -7.57 8.93
N ILE A 31 6.86 -8.73 9.29
CA ILE A 31 5.78 -9.38 8.53
C ILE A 31 4.51 -8.54 8.56
N GLY A 32 4.12 -8.04 9.74
CA GLY A 32 2.97 -7.15 9.89
C GLY A 32 3.12 -5.91 9.01
N LEU A 33 4.30 -5.29 9.00
CA LEU A 33 4.60 -4.12 8.16
C LEU A 33 4.43 -4.43 6.66
N ARG A 34 4.94 -5.58 6.19
CA ARG A 34 4.80 -6.01 4.80
C ARG A 34 3.35 -6.30 4.42
N ALA A 35 2.61 -7.00 5.29
CA ALA A 35 1.21 -7.33 5.07
C ALA A 35 0.34 -6.07 5.07
N SER A 36 0.51 -5.19 6.07
CA SER A 36 -0.21 -3.91 6.15
C SER A 36 0.09 -3.00 4.96
N GLY A 37 1.35 -2.95 4.50
CA GLY A 37 1.70 -2.20 3.29
C GLY A 37 1.05 -2.75 2.02
N LEU A 38 0.92 -4.07 1.90
CA LEU A 38 0.20 -4.71 0.79
C LEU A 38 -1.30 -4.48 0.86
N ILE A 39 -1.90 -4.54 2.06
CA ILE A 39 -3.33 -4.31 2.28
C ILE A 39 -3.67 -2.83 2.03
N ALA A 40 -2.84 -1.89 2.49
CA ALA A 40 -3.05 -0.46 2.26
C ALA A 40 -3.00 -0.11 0.76
N LYS A 41 -1.97 -0.60 0.04
CA LYS A 41 -1.85 -0.38 -1.40
C LYS A 41 -2.93 -1.13 -2.20
N GLY A 42 -3.18 -2.39 -1.84
CA GLY A 42 -4.19 -3.23 -2.48
C GLY A 42 -5.61 -2.70 -2.29
N GLY A 43 -5.95 -2.27 -1.07
CA GLY A 43 -7.25 -1.69 -0.74
C GLY A 43 -7.51 -0.39 -1.51
N MET A 44 -6.54 0.53 -1.57
CA MET A 44 -6.69 1.76 -2.36
C MET A 44 -6.77 1.48 -3.86
N LEU A 45 -5.95 0.57 -4.39
CA LEU A 45 -5.97 0.21 -5.81
C LEU A 45 -7.31 -0.42 -6.20
N LEU A 46 -7.83 -1.34 -5.36
CA LEU A 46 -9.13 -1.97 -5.57
C LEU A 46 -10.26 -0.94 -5.52
N ALA A 47 -10.27 -0.06 -4.52
CA ALA A 47 -11.25 1.02 -4.43
C ALA A 47 -11.24 1.91 -5.68
N PHE A 48 -10.04 2.30 -6.13
CA PHE A 48 -9.87 3.11 -7.34
C PHE A 48 -10.32 2.36 -8.59
N SER A 49 -9.96 1.08 -8.74
CA SER A 49 -10.37 0.26 -9.87
C SER A 49 -11.89 0.06 -9.93
N MET A 50 -12.56 -0.10 -8.79
CA MET A 50 -14.01 -0.23 -8.74
C MET A 50 -14.71 1.07 -9.14
N LEU A 51 -14.22 2.22 -8.64
CA LEU A 51 -14.70 3.54 -9.05
C LEU A 51 -14.52 3.77 -10.55
N LEU A 52 -13.36 3.42 -11.09
CA LEU A 52 -13.04 3.60 -12.49
C LEU A 52 -13.90 2.68 -13.38
N CYS A 53 -14.08 1.43 -12.96
CA CYS A 53 -14.98 0.48 -13.62
C CYS A 53 -16.44 0.98 -13.60
N TYR A 54 -16.90 1.54 -12.49
CA TYR A 54 -18.23 2.17 -12.39
C TYR A 54 -18.39 3.34 -13.37
N ILE A 55 -17.43 4.27 -13.43
CA ILE A 55 -17.49 5.42 -14.34
C ILE A 55 -17.55 4.95 -15.80
N ILE A 56 -16.70 3.98 -16.17
CA ILE A 56 -16.68 3.42 -17.53
C ILE A 56 -18.02 2.75 -17.85
N LEU A 57 -18.54 1.91 -16.94
CA LEU A 57 -19.80 1.20 -17.15
C LEU A 57 -20.98 2.18 -17.24
N GLY A 58 -20.99 3.23 -16.41
CA GLY A 58 -21.98 4.30 -16.45
C GLY A 58 -21.95 5.07 -17.77
N LEU A 59 -20.76 5.42 -18.28
CA LEU A 59 -20.60 6.07 -19.59
C LEU A 59 -21.08 5.16 -20.74
N ILE A 60 -20.77 3.86 -20.68
CA ILE A 60 -21.23 2.89 -21.68
C ILE A 60 -22.75 2.77 -21.64
N MET A 61 -23.35 2.61 -20.46
CA MET A 61 -24.81 2.47 -20.32
C MET A 61 -25.58 3.73 -20.74
N GLN A 62 -25.10 4.92 -20.36
CA GLN A 62 -25.69 6.17 -20.84
C GLN A 62 -25.61 6.30 -22.37
N ARG A 63 -24.48 5.89 -22.98
CA ARG A 63 -24.28 6.02 -24.44
C ARG A 63 -25.02 4.96 -25.26
N THR A 64 -25.19 3.75 -24.74
CA THR A 64 -25.70 2.59 -25.51
C THR A 64 -27.15 2.26 -25.24
N THR A 65 -27.62 2.44 -24.01
CA THR A 65 -28.92 1.90 -23.56
C THR A 65 -29.89 2.99 -23.11
N ASN A 66 -29.52 4.27 -23.22
CA ASN A 66 -30.34 5.42 -22.80
C ASN A 66 -30.86 5.27 -21.35
N VAL A 67 -30.07 4.59 -20.52
CA VAL A 67 -30.40 4.30 -19.12
C VAL A 67 -30.41 5.61 -18.36
N GLY A 68 -31.55 5.91 -17.74
CA GLY A 68 -31.75 7.14 -16.99
C GLY A 68 -30.86 7.25 -15.74
N PRO A 69 -30.75 8.45 -15.16
CA PRO A 69 -29.94 8.72 -13.97
C PRO A 69 -30.34 7.88 -12.75
N ASP A 70 -31.56 7.34 -12.70
CA ASP A 70 -32.06 6.57 -11.56
C ASP A 70 -31.47 5.16 -11.44
N GLU A 71 -31.21 4.48 -12.57
CA GLU A 71 -30.60 3.13 -12.51
C GLU A 71 -29.10 3.17 -12.26
N THR A 72 -28.41 4.17 -12.83
CA THR A 72 -27.01 4.44 -12.52
C THR A 72 -26.83 4.80 -11.04
N ARG A 73 -27.79 5.51 -10.45
CA ARG A 73 -27.81 5.80 -9.00
C ARG A 73 -27.96 4.55 -8.13
N LYS A 74 -28.83 3.60 -8.50
CA LYS A 74 -28.94 2.31 -7.78
C LYS A 74 -27.63 1.53 -7.83
N LEU A 75 -26.94 1.55 -8.97
CA LEU A 75 -25.64 0.91 -9.12
C LEU A 75 -24.57 1.60 -8.25
N ALA A 76 -24.61 2.93 -8.16
CA ALA A 76 -23.74 3.70 -7.27
C ALA A 76 -23.97 3.33 -5.80
N GLU A 77 -25.24 3.30 -5.36
CA GLU A 77 -25.62 2.95 -3.99
C GLU A 77 -25.15 1.53 -3.61
N ALA A 78 -25.11 0.60 -4.58
CA ALA A 78 -24.57 -0.74 -4.37
C ALA A 78 -23.04 -0.77 -4.23
N ILE A 79 -22.30 0.10 -4.95
CA ILE A 79 -20.83 0.09 -4.98
C ILE A 79 -20.21 0.92 -3.85
N VAL A 80 -20.87 2.01 -3.45
CA VAL A 80 -20.44 2.91 -2.35
C VAL A 80 -20.00 2.18 -1.08
N PRO A 81 -20.74 1.21 -0.51
CA PRO A 81 -20.30 0.52 0.71
C PRO A 81 -19.01 -0.27 0.51
N TYR A 82 -18.78 -0.85 -0.68
CA TYR A 82 -17.53 -1.55 -0.97
C TYR A 82 -16.36 -0.57 -1.07
N VAL A 83 -16.53 0.56 -1.78
CA VAL A 83 -15.49 1.59 -1.90
C VAL A 83 -15.13 2.16 -0.53
N LEU A 84 -16.13 2.47 0.30
CA LEU A 84 -15.91 2.95 1.66
C LEU A 84 -15.25 1.88 2.54
N GLY A 85 -15.65 0.62 2.40
CA GLY A 85 -15.04 -0.51 3.11
C GLY A 85 -13.57 -0.69 2.76
N PHE A 86 -13.21 -0.66 1.47
CA PHE A 86 -11.83 -0.77 1.03
C PHE A 86 -10.97 0.45 1.41
N MET A 87 -11.54 1.66 1.33
CA MET A 87 -10.88 2.87 1.84
C MET A 87 -10.64 2.78 3.34
N GLY A 88 -11.65 2.40 4.12
CA GLY A 88 -11.52 2.23 5.57
C GLY A 88 -10.48 1.19 5.96
N ALA A 89 -10.49 0.02 5.30
CA ALA A 89 -9.48 -1.02 5.50
C ALA A 89 -8.06 -0.52 5.14
N GLY A 90 -7.93 0.26 4.06
CA GLY A 90 -6.66 0.87 3.66
C GLY A 90 -6.13 1.88 4.69
N ILE A 91 -7.00 2.72 5.24
CA ILE A 91 -6.65 3.71 6.28
C ILE A 91 -6.19 3.00 7.56
N VAL A 92 -6.97 2.01 8.03
CA VAL A 92 -6.61 1.23 9.23
C VAL A 92 -5.29 0.51 9.02
N ALA A 93 -5.08 -0.13 7.86
CA ALA A 93 -3.81 -0.76 7.52
C ALA A 93 -2.64 0.23 7.47
N GLY A 94 -2.88 1.47 7.02
CA GLY A 94 -1.92 2.58 7.08
C GLY A 94 -1.51 2.93 8.52
N PHE A 95 -2.47 3.12 9.43
CA PHE A 95 -2.15 3.36 10.85
C PHE A 95 -1.37 2.22 11.49
N PHE A 96 -1.72 0.97 11.18
CA PHE A 96 -0.97 -0.19 11.64
C PHE A 96 0.44 -0.25 11.04
N TYR A 97 0.60 0.15 9.77
CA TYR A 97 1.90 0.27 9.12
C TYR A 97 2.78 1.29 9.85
N ASP A 98 2.27 2.49 10.11
CA ASP A 98 3.00 3.55 10.79
C ASP A 98 3.39 3.12 12.22
N HIS A 99 2.46 2.52 12.96
CA HIS A 99 2.74 1.99 14.30
C HIS A 99 3.83 0.92 14.32
N LEU A 100 3.81 0.00 13.34
CA LEU A 100 4.83 -1.04 13.21
C LEU A 100 6.17 -0.47 12.74
N TRP A 101 6.15 0.53 11.86
CA TRP A 101 7.34 1.22 11.39
C TRP A 101 8.07 1.93 12.52
N ASP A 102 7.34 2.64 13.39
CA ASP A 102 7.91 3.32 14.56
C ASP A 102 8.61 2.35 15.51
N ARG A 103 8.08 1.14 15.67
CA ARG A 103 8.74 0.08 16.46
C ARG A 103 9.96 -0.53 15.77
N LEU A 104 9.98 -0.57 14.44
CA LEU A 104 11.09 -1.09 13.65
C LEU A 104 12.23 -0.08 13.46
N GLN A 105 11.94 1.23 13.43
CA GLN A 105 12.93 2.30 13.31
C GLN A 105 14.13 2.20 14.26
N PRO A 106 13.98 1.98 15.58
CA PRO A 106 15.12 1.86 16.48
C PRO A 106 15.98 0.64 16.16
N VAL A 107 15.38 -0.49 15.79
CA VAL A 107 16.10 -1.72 15.41
C VAL A 107 16.89 -1.50 14.13
N VAL A 108 16.27 -0.85 13.13
CA VAL A 108 16.95 -0.46 11.89
C VAL A 108 18.11 0.49 12.18
N ARG A 109 17.92 1.49 13.06
CA ARG A 109 18.98 2.46 13.43
C ARG A 109 20.16 1.79 14.13
N VAL A 110 19.91 0.80 14.99
CA VAL A 110 20.97 -0.01 15.63
C VAL A 110 21.69 -0.86 14.58
N ALA A 111 20.97 -1.50 13.66
CA ALA A 111 21.57 -2.27 12.57
C ALA A 111 22.44 -1.39 11.65
N VAL A 112 22.02 -0.15 11.35
CA VAL A 112 22.80 0.84 10.58
C VAL A 112 24.10 1.20 11.27
N ARG A 113 24.05 1.48 12.57
CA ARG A 113 25.26 1.81 13.34
C ARG A 113 26.22 0.62 13.46
N GLY A 114 25.69 -0.60 13.54
CA GLY A 114 26.50 -1.83 13.60
C GLY A 114 27.24 -2.17 12.31
N ILE A 115 26.81 -1.62 11.16
CA ILE A 115 27.45 -1.85 9.85
C ILE A 115 28.43 -0.71 9.49
N GLN A 116 28.26 0.48 10.08
CA GLN A 116 29.16 1.63 9.88
C GLN A 116 30.36 1.65 10.85
N GLY A 117 30.33 0.82 11.90
CA GLY A 117 31.38 0.71 12.92
C GLY A 117 32.41 -0.35 12.60
#